data_AF-A0A374TMI3-F1
#
_entry.id   AF-A0A374TMI3-F1
#
_cell.length_a   1.000
_cell.length_b   1.000
_cell.length_c   1.000
_cell.angle_alpha   90.00
_cell.angle_beta   90.00
_cell.angle_gamma   90.00
#
_symmetry.space_group_name_H-M   'P 1'
#
loop_
_entity.id
_entity.type
_entity.pdbx_description
1 polymer ?
#
loop_
_entity_poly.entity_id
_entity_poly.type
_entity_poly.pdbx_seq_one_letter_code
_entity_poly.pdbx_strand_id
1 'polypeptide(L)'
;MEQLIAIIEKGQPFFNAIARNKYLKAIRDGFISVIPIIIFSSIFCLVASVPNIWGFYWPDDINNALWKCYNYSMGILAIACAATTAKHFADAQNRDLPKNNQINFISCMCAAIIGFLLLSSDTIATDAASGFNTTYLGSKGLLTAFIAAFVTGIIYKFFIKRNITVKMPEQVPPNISQTFKDIIPFSVCITVFWVFDIVFRAAFGFCFAQGVIQVFQPLFTAADGYIGLAVIYGAMSLFWFVGVHGPSIVEPAIAAALVANMTDNLAAFQAGEHATAVLTQGAQYFVVCMGGTGATLVLVFMFCFLAKSQEMRAVGKAAIVPVCFAVNEPLLFAAPIVLNPVFFVPFVFAPIANIWILKVFIDFLGMNGFMYTLPWTVPGPIGTIMGLGFQPLAFVMLAIILVIDFALYYPFFRAYDAQKCAEEAEISQEELAAKNAEKAAKLNDAFQGKADAKSVAAGAAAEAVKADAPTASTAPAAEATTASDLNGKRVLVLCQGGGTSGLLANALAKAAKERGINLETAAEAYGNHVDMLPDFDLVVLAPQAASYLADLQKDCERVGNKCVACRGKQYIELSQNGDKSLAFVSEQLSK
;
A
#
# COMPACT_ATOMS: atom_id res chain seq x y z
N MET A 1 -26.64 9.25 -12.76
CA MET A 1 -25.67 8.19 -12.43
C MET A 1 -24.77 7.86 -13.62
N GLU A 2 -25.30 7.42 -14.76
CA GLU A 2 -24.52 7.16 -16.00
C GLU A 2 -23.70 8.38 -16.48
N GLN A 3 -24.27 9.58 -16.43
CA GLN A 3 -23.53 10.81 -16.79
C GLN A 3 -22.35 11.10 -15.86
N LEU A 4 -22.47 10.76 -14.56
CA LEU A 4 -21.39 10.96 -13.59
C LEU A 4 -20.26 9.96 -13.83
N ILE A 5 -20.61 8.71 -14.16
CA ILE A 5 -19.66 7.65 -14.57
C ILE A 5 -18.89 8.10 -15.82
N ALA A 6 -19.60 8.60 -16.85
CA ALA A 6 -18.96 9.08 -18.07
C ALA A 6 -18.02 10.29 -17.83
N ILE A 7 -18.36 11.17 -16.89
CA ILE A 7 -17.47 12.28 -16.48
C ILE A 7 -16.20 11.75 -15.81
N ILE A 8 -16.33 10.76 -14.93
CA ILE A 8 -15.20 10.12 -14.23
C ILE A 8 -14.27 9.43 -15.24
N GLU A 9 -14.84 8.66 -16.17
CA GLU A 9 -14.10 8.00 -17.26
C GLU A 9 -13.36 9.01 -18.14
N LYS A 10 -13.98 10.15 -18.46
CA LYS A 10 -13.34 11.22 -19.23
C LYS A 10 -12.18 11.89 -18.47
N GLY A 11 -12.19 11.85 -17.13
CA GLY A 11 -11.13 12.37 -16.26
C GLY A 11 -9.90 11.46 -16.13
N GLN A 12 -9.95 10.22 -16.62
CA GLN A 12 -8.90 9.22 -16.48
C GLN A 12 -7.50 9.68 -16.94
N PRO A 13 -7.33 10.44 -18.05
CA PRO A 13 -6.01 10.95 -18.44
C PRO A 13 -5.38 11.89 -17.41
N PHE A 14 -6.20 12.71 -16.75
CA PHE A 14 -5.76 13.62 -15.68
C PHE A 14 -5.31 12.83 -14.44
N PHE A 15 -6.09 11.82 -14.04
CA PHE A 15 -5.74 10.93 -12.93
C PHE A 15 -4.42 10.18 -13.20
N ASN A 16 -4.24 9.68 -14.41
CA ASN A 16 -2.99 9.04 -14.83
C ASN A 16 -1.80 10.00 -14.81
N ALA A 17 -2.00 11.27 -15.20
CA ALA A 17 -0.93 12.28 -15.15
C ALA A 17 -0.46 12.58 -13.71
N ILE A 18 -1.40 12.70 -12.77
CA ILE A 18 -1.08 12.86 -11.33
C ILE A 18 -0.31 11.64 -10.82
N ALA A 19 -0.80 10.43 -11.12
CA ALA A 19 -0.17 9.18 -10.71
C ALA A 19 1.25 8.99 -11.29
N ARG A 20 1.57 9.65 -12.42
CA ARG A 20 2.89 9.61 -13.05
C ARG A 20 3.92 10.55 -12.40
N ASN A 21 3.52 11.40 -11.45
CA ASN A 21 4.44 12.26 -10.72
C ASN A 21 5.44 11.40 -9.92
N LYS A 22 6.75 11.67 -10.08
CA LYS A 22 7.83 10.88 -9.45
C LYS A 22 7.73 10.77 -7.92
N TYR A 23 7.22 11.80 -7.24
CA TYR A 23 7.07 11.81 -5.79
C TYR A 23 5.89 10.92 -5.35
N LEU A 24 4.73 11.13 -5.95
CA LEU A 24 3.53 10.33 -5.65
C LEU A 24 3.73 8.86 -6.02
N LYS A 25 4.38 8.61 -7.16
CA LYS A 25 4.79 7.26 -7.57
C LYS A 25 5.70 6.61 -6.53
N ALA A 26 6.73 7.31 -6.05
CA ALA A 26 7.64 6.76 -5.05
C ALA A 26 6.96 6.47 -3.70
N ILE A 27 6.03 7.31 -3.25
CA ILE A 27 5.22 7.04 -2.04
C ILE A 27 4.38 5.79 -2.26
N ARG A 28 3.62 5.75 -3.36
CA ARG A 28 2.74 4.62 -3.69
C ARG A 28 3.51 3.31 -3.79
N ASP A 29 4.59 3.29 -4.57
CA ASP A 29 5.40 2.09 -4.80
C ASP A 29 6.14 1.69 -3.50
N GLY A 30 6.54 2.66 -2.68
CA GLY A 30 7.08 2.43 -1.33
C GLY A 30 6.07 1.77 -0.38
N PHE A 31 4.81 2.20 -0.42
CA PHE A 31 3.72 1.56 0.32
C PHE A 31 3.44 0.15 -0.15
N ILE A 32 3.44 -0.08 -1.47
CA ILE A 32 3.23 -1.41 -2.04
C ILE A 32 4.26 -2.40 -1.49
N SER A 33 5.52 -1.96 -1.32
CA SER A 33 6.59 -2.78 -0.73
C SER A 33 6.35 -3.18 0.73
N VAL A 34 5.52 -2.46 1.49
CA VAL A 34 5.24 -2.74 2.91
C VAL A 34 3.84 -3.30 3.18
N ILE A 35 3.03 -3.54 2.14
CA ILE A 35 1.70 -4.18 2.26
C ILE A 35 1.73 -5.48 3.09
N PRO A 36 2.73 -6.38 2.94
CA PRO A 36 2.79 -7.59 3.78
C PRO A 36 2.82 -7.29 5.28
N ILE A 37 3.54 -6.24 5.70
CA ILE A 37 3.62 -5.80 7.10
C ILE A 37 2.22 -5.37 7.59
N ILE A 38 1.52 -4.59 6.77
CA ILE A 38 0.21 -4.02 7.11
C ILE A 38 -0.86 -5.11 7.22
N ILE A 39 -0.89 -6.05 6.28
CA ILE A 39 -1.84 -7.17 6.28
C ILE A 39 -1.58 -8.08 7.49
N PHE A 40 -0.32 -8.47 7.70
CA PHE A 40 0.04 -9.42 8.76
C PHE A 40 -0.23 -8.87 10.16
N SER A 41 0.13 -7.61 10.41
CA SER A 41 -0.07 -6.93 11.69
C SER A 41 -1.56 -6.73 12.05
N SER A 42 -2.41 -6.46 11.06
CA SER A 42 -3.84 -6.24 11.23
C SER A 42 -4.53 -7.44 11.91
N ILE A 43 -4.04 -8.66 11.67
CA ILE A 43 -4.54 -9.88 12.31
C ILE A 43 -4.32 -9.85 13.82
N PHE A 44 -3.11 -9.48 14.28
CA PHE A 44 -2.80 -9.42 15.71
C PHE A 44 -3.63 -8.36 16.42
N CYS A 45 -3.85 -7.21 15.77
CA CYS A 45 -4.74 -6.17 16.26
C CYS A 45 -6.17 -6.71 16.44
N LEU A 46 -6.68 -7.43 15.45
CA LEU A 46 -8.01 -8.05 15.50
C LEU A 46 -8.11 -9.11 16.61
N VAL A 47 -7.16 -10.03 16.69
CA VAL A 47 -7.13 -11.08 17.72
C VAL A 47 -7.08 -10.47 19.11
N ALA A 48 -6.33 -9.37 19.30
CA ALA A 48 -6.25 -8.67 20.57
C ALA A 48 -7.53 -7.88 20.91
N SER A 49 -8.18 -7.26 19.93
CA SER A 49 -9.19 -6.22 20.16
C SER A 49 -10.64 -6.66 19.92
N VAL A 50 -10.88 -7.66 19.07
CA VAL A 50 -12.23 -8.15 18.75
C VAL A 50 -12.89 -8.88 19.95
N PRO A 51 -12.19 -9.71 20.73
CA PRO A 51 -12.79 -10.37 21.90
C PRO A 51 -13.38 -9.41 22.94
N ASN A 52 -12.85 -8.18 23.03
CA ASN A 52 -13.30 -7.14 23.95
C ASN A 52 -14.78 -6.77 23.73
N ILE A 53 -15.33 -7.02 22.52
CA ILE A 53 -16.75 -6.82 22.20
C ILE A 53 -17.66 -7.63 23.14
N TRP A 54 -17.22 -8.83 23.57
CA TRP A 54 -17.98 -9.72 24.45
C TRP A 54 -17.52 -9.63 25.91
N GLY A 55 -16.77 -8.60 26.27
CA GLY A 55 -16.23 -8.41 27.64
C GLY A 55 -15.11 -9.40 27.99
N PHE A 56 -14.58 -10.13 27.02
CA PHE A 56 -13.41 -10.97 27.20
C PHE A 56 -12.14 -10.17 26.93
N TYR A 57 -11.23 -10.17 27.90
CA TYR A 57 -9.91 -9.56 27.77
C TYR A 57 -8.85 -10.64 27.97
N TRP A 58 -7.87 -10.68 27.08
CA TRP A 58 -6.74 -11.61 27.22
C TRP A 58 -5.98 -11.33 28.53
N PRO A 59 -5.42 -12.36 29.19
CA PRO A 59 -4.44 -12.16 30.24
C PRO A 59 -3.29 -11.29 29.75
N ASP A 60 -2.71 -10.46 30.63
CA ASP A 60 -1.70 -9.46 30.27
C ASP A 60 -0.54 -10.05 29.45
N ASP A 61 -0.04 -11.24 29.81
CA ASP A 61 1.05 -11.90 29.07
C ASP A 61 0.69 -12.18 27.61
N ILE A 62 -0.54 -12.66 27.35
CA ILE A 62 -1.02 -12.96 26.00
C ILE A 62 -1.30 -11.65 25.25
N ASN A 63 -1.97 -10.70 25.89
CA ASN A 63 -2.25 -9.40 25.30
C ASN A 63 -0.94 -8.70 24.88
N ASN A 64 0.06 -8.69 25.78
CA ASN A 64 1.38 -8.12 25.52
C ASN A 64 2.10 -8.86 24.39
N ALA A 65 1.99 -10.19 24.30
CA ALA A 65 2.56 -10.96 23.18
C ALA A 65 1.92 -10.61 21.83
N LEU A 66 0.59 -10.47 21.78
CA LEU A 66 -0.14 -10.05 20.57
C LEU A 66 0.27 -8.64 20.13
N TRP A 67 0.24 -7.68 21.06
CA TRP A 67 0.64 -6.30 20.79
C TRP A 67 2.12 -6.16 20.48
N LYS A 68 3.00 -7.02 21.01
CA LYS A 68 4.42 -7.05 20.64
C LYS A 68 4.61 -7.30 19.15
N CYS A 69 3.86 -8.26 18.58
CA CYS A 69 3.90 -8.52 17.14
C CYS A 69 3.41 -7.32 16.33
N TYR A 70 2.29 -6.71 16.74
CA TYR A 70 1.77 -5.50 16.11
C TYR A 70 2.75 -4.31 16.19
N ASN A 71 3.35 -4.08 17.36
CA ASN A 71 4.26 -2.96 17.61
C ASN A 71 5.58 -3.11 16.84
N TYR A 72 6.09 -4.32 16.66
CA TYR A 72 7.27 -4.57 15.82
C TYR A 72 6.97 -4.76 14.33
N SER A 73 5.72 -4.53 13.91
CA SER A 73 5.32 -4.48 12.51
C SER A 73 4.73 -3.10 12.17
N MET A 74 3.47 -2.85 12.50
CA MET A 74 2.83 -1.55 12.29
C MET A 74 3.43 -0.43 13.12
N GLY A 75 3.86 -0.74 14.34
CA GLY A 75 4.51 0.24 15.21
C GLY A 75 5.88 0.72 14.71
N ILE A 76 6.44 0.10 13.65
CA ILE A 76 7.66 0.54 12.96
C ILE A 76 7.44 0.82 11.46
N LEU A 77 6.19 0.93 11.02
CA LEU A 77 5.84 1.08 9.60
C LEU A 77 6.55 2.26 8.93
N ALA A 78 6.70 3.40 9.62
CA ALA A 78 7.34 4.57 9.03
C ALA A 78 8.84 4.36 8.76
N ILE A 79 9.52 3.51 9.53
CA ILE A 79 10.92 3.12 9.23
C ILE A 79 10.97 2.38 7.90
N ALA A 80 10.09 1.39 7.72
CA ALA A 80 10.03 0.60 6.48
C ALA A 80 9.66 1.50 5.29
N CYS A 81 8.67 2.37 5.45
CA CYS A 81 8.29 3.34 4.41
C CYS A 81 9.40 4.35 4.07
N ALA A 82 10.16 4.84 5.05
CA ALA A 82 11.30 5.74 4.78
C ALA A 82 12.29 5.05 3.82
N ALA A 83 12.61 3.79 4.09
CA ALA A 83 13.50 3.00 3.25
C ALA A 83 12.90 2.75 1.86
N THR A 84 11.71 2.15 1.78
CA THR A 84 11.12 1.72 0.51
C THR A 84 10.77 2.92 -0.39
N THR A 85 10.25 4.01 0.18
CA THR A 85 10.04 5.26 -0.58
C THR A 85 11.36 5.85 -1.07
N ALA A 86 12.42 5.82 -0.27
CA ALA A 86 13.75 6.31 -0.71
C ALA A 86 14.32 5.46 -1.85
N LYS A 87 14.12 4.14 -1.81
CA LYS A 87 14.49 3.20 -2.89
C LYS A 87 13.76 3.55 -4.19
N HIS A 88 12.44 3.61 -4.18
CA HIS A 88 11.67 3.88 -5.40
C HIS A 88 11.87 5.31 -5.91
N PHE A 89 12.12 6.26 -5.01
CA PHE A 89 12.51 7.61 -5.41
C PHE A 89 13.89 7.63 -6.05
N ALA A 90 14.87 6.91 -5.52
CA ALA A 90 16.20 6.76 -6.13
C ALA A 90 16.10 6.15 -7.53
N ASP A 91 15.31 5.08 -7.71
CA ASP A 91 15.05 4.46 -9.02
C ASP A 91 14.43 5.45 -10.01
N ALA A 92 13.44 6.23 -9.58
CA ALA A 92 12.83 7.26 -10.39
C ALA A 92 13.83 8.36 -10.79
N GLN A 93 14.78 8.69 -9.92
CA GLN A 93 15.83 9.69 -10.17
C GLN A 93 16.93 9.13 -11.09
N ASN A 94 17.24 7.84 -10.98
CA ASN A 94 18.23 7.08 -11.73
C ASN A 94 17.93 7.01 -13.23
N ARG A 95 16.65 7.11 -13.59
CA ARG A 95 16.19 7.26 -14.97
C ARG A 95 16.67 8.54 -15.66
N ASP A 96 16.94 9.59 -14.87
CA ASP A 96 17.48 10.85 -15.37
C ASP A 96 19.03 10.88 -15.33
N LEU A 97 19.68 9.79 -14.92
CA LEU A 97 21.13 9.71 -14.70
C LEU A 97 21.83 8.76 -15.70
N PRO A 98 23.11 9.00 -16.03
CA PRO A 98 23.88 8.12 -16.91
C PRO A 98 24.04 6.69 -16.35
N LYS A 99 24.07 5.68 -17.22
CA LYS A 99 24.25 4.24 -16.89
C LYS A 99 25.33 3.97 -15.84
N ASN A 100 26.48 4.61 -16.03
CA ASN A 100 27.70 4.41 -15.26
C ASN A 100 27.75 5.24 -13.97
N ASN A 101 26.71 6.05 -13.71
CA ASN A 101 26.69 7.01 -12.61
C ASN A 101 25.29 7.06 -11.98
N GLN A 102 24.98 6.00 -11.25
CA GLN A 102 23.68 5.74 -10.64
C GLN A 102 23.74 5.92 -9.12
N ILE A 103 22.63 6.32 -8.53
CA ILE A 103 22.40 6.34 -7.09
C ILE A 103 22.25 4.89 -6.62
N ASN A 104 23.03 4.51 -5.62
CA ASN A 104 22.84 3.24 -4.92
C ASN A 104 21.62 3.33 -3.99
N PHE A 105 20.57 2.58 -4.32
CA PHE A 105 19.34 2.59 -3.54
C PHE A 105 19.53 2.03 -2.13
N ILE A 106 20.44 1.07 -1.90
CA ILE A 106 20.69 0.50 -0.56
C ILE A 106 21.26 1.57 0.37
N SER A 107 22.25 2.32 -0.13
CA SER A 107 22.83 3.44 0.61
C SER A 107 21.78 4.52 0.89
N CYS A 108 20.94 4.84 -0.10
CA CYS A 108 19.81 5.76 0.03
C CYS A 108 18.79 5.29 1.09
N MET A 109 18.45 4.00 1.13
CA MET A 109 17.56 3.41 2.14
C MET A 109 18.12 3.58 3.54
N CYS A 110 19.39 3.21 3.75
CA CYS A 110 20.05 3.35 5.05
C CYS A 110 20.10 4.82 5.49
N ALA A 111 20.45 5.74 4.60
CA ALA A 111 20.49 7.17 4.89
C ALA A 111 19.09 7.71 5.24
N ALA A 112 18.04 7.27 4.54
CA ALA A 112 16.66 7.68 4.83
C ALA A 112 16.16 7.15 6.17
N ILE A 113 16.50 5.91 6.54
CA ILE A 113 16.18 5.35 7.87
C ILE A 113 16.85 6.19 8.96
N ILE A 114 18.16 6.44 8.85
CA ILE A 114 18.90 7.19 9.87
C ILE A 114 18.38 8.64 9.94
N GLY A 115 18.16 9.28 8.79
CA GLY A 115 17.57 10.61 8.71
C GLY A 115 16.19 10.67 9.37
N PHE A 116 15.32 9.70 9.10
CA PHE A 116 14.02 9.59 9.74
C PHE A 116 14.12 9.41 11.26
N LEU A 117 15.01 8.53 11.74
CA LEU A 117 15.21 8.28 13.16
C LEU A 117 15.70 9.53 13.90
N LEU A 118 16.63 10.29 13.30
CA LEU A 118 17.07 11.58 13.85
C LEU A 118 15.88 12.52 14.04
N LEU A 119 15.03 12.65 13.01
CA LEU A 119 13.88 13.57 13.02
C LEU A 119 12.72 13.14 13.92
N SER A 120 12.64 11.86 14.31
CA SER A 120 11.40 11.28 14.83
C SER A 120 11.54 10.57 16.17
N SER A 121 12.73 10.09 16.53
CA SER A 121 12.92 9.32 17.77
C SER A 121 13.72 10.12 18.78
N ASP A 122 13.21 10.14 20.01
CA ASP A 122 13.94 10.64 21.16
C ASP A 122 14.67 9.50 21.85
N THR A 123 15.82 9.80 22.47
CA THR A 123 16.45 8.84 23.37
C THR A 123 15.68 8.81 24.68
N ILE A 124 15.13 7.65 25.02
CA ILE A 124 14.64 7.37 26.36
C ILE A 124 15.83 6.87 27.16
N ALA A 125 16.29 7.65 28.12
CA ALA A 125 17.36 7.26 29.04
C ALA A 125 16.82 7.30 30.47
N THR A 126 16.82 6.15 31.13
CA THR A 126 16.61 6.01 32.57
C THR A 126 17.90 5.48 33.20
N ASP A 127 17.99 5.53 34.54
CA ASP A 127 19.15 5.01 35.27
C ASP A 127 19.43 3.51 34.99
N ALA A 128 18.43 2.77 34.49
CA ALA A 128 18.51 1.34 34.23
C ALA A 128 18.61 0.95 32.75
N ALA A 129 18.19 1.81 31.81
CA ALA A 129 18.15 1.46 30.39
C ALA A 129 18.13 2.69 29.47
N SER A 130 18.67 2.51 28.26
CA SER A 130 18.53 3.45 27.14
C SER A 130 17.81 2.80 25.96
N GLY A 131 16.96 3.55 25.27
CA GLY A 131 16.25 3.07 24.08
C GLY A 131 15.71 4.19 23.19
N PHE A 132 15.10 3.80 22.08
CA PHE A 132 14.41 4.71 21.16
C PHE A 132 12.97 4.93 21.62
N ASN A 133 12.51 6.18 21.58
CA ASN A 133 11.09 6.48 21.68
C ASN A 133 10.39 6.00 20.40
N THR A 134 9.45 5.08 20.57
CA THR A 134 8.74 4.41 19.48
C THR A 134 7.48 5.17 19.02
N THR A 135 7.11 6.26 19.69
CA THR A 135 5.85 7.00 19.46
C THR A 135 5.61 7.37 18.01
N TYR A 136 6.67 7.76 17.28
CA TYR A 136 6.58 8.21 15.90
C TYR A 136 7.18 7.21 14.89
N LEU A 137 7.60 6.01 15.31
CA LEU A 137 8.21 5.03 14.40
C LEU A 137 7.19 4.29 13.53
N GLY A 138 5.93 4.29 13.96
CA GLY A 138 4.80 3.70 13.24
C GLY A 138 4.07 4.70 12.36
N SER A 139 2.78 4.49 12.18
CA SER A 139 1.93 5.32 11.29
C SER A 139 1.98 6.83 11.55
N LYS A 140 2.19 7.25 12.81
CA LYS A 140 2.34 8.66 13.22
C LYS A 140 3.51 9.39 12.53
N GLY A 141 4.59 8.70 12.20
CA GLY A 141 5.78 9.30 11.57
C GLY A 141 5.81 9.24 10.05
N LEU A 142 4.79 8.71 9.38
CA LEU A 142 4.82 8.45 7.92
C LEU A 142 5.14 9.70 7.10
N LEU A 143 4.57 10.86 7.45
CA LEU A 143 4.84 12.09 6.73
C LEU A 143 6.31 12.52 6.86
N THR A 144 6.89 12.39 8.06
CA THR A 144 8.32 12.61 8.30
C THR A 144 9.19 11.61 7.55
N ALA A 145 8.77 10.34 7.46
CA ALA A 145 9.47 9.32 6.68
C ALA A 145 9.54 9.67 5.19
N PHE A 146 8.46 10.19 4.58
CA PHE A 146 8.49 10.64 3.19
C PHE A 146 9.40 11.85 3.00
N ILE A 147 9.37 12.81 3.92
CA ILE A 147 10.27 13.97 3.88
C ILE A 147 11.73 13.49 3.94
N ALA A 148 12.06 12.59 4.87
CA ALA A 148 13.40 12.02 5.00
C ALA A 148 13.82 11.29 3.71
N ALA A 149 12.94 10.46 3.14
CA ALA A 149 13.19 9.75 1.89
C ALA A 149 13.47 10.68 0.70
N PHE A 150 12.67 11.73 0.54
CA PHE A 150 12.82 12.68 -0.57
C PHE A 150 14.05 13.56 -0.42
N VAL A 151 14.29 14.11 0.77
CA VAL A 151 15.50 14.91 1.04
C VAL A 151 16.74 14.06 0.79
N THR A 152 16.76 12.81 1.25
CA THR A 152 17.86 11.87 0.99
C THR A 152 18.09 11.69 -0.51
N GLY A 153 17.06 11.33 -1.28
CA GLY A 153 17.23 11.12 -2.72
C GLY A 153 17.63 12.39 -3.49
N ILE A 154 17.19 13.58 -3.06
CA ILE A 154 17.60 14.87 -3.64
C ILE A 154 19.09 15.12 -3.40
N ILE A 155 19.56 14.90 -2.16
CA ILE A 155 20.98 15.04 -1.79
C ILE A 155 21.81 14.06 -2.61
N TYR A 156 21.45 12.78 -2.62
CA TYR A 156 22.18 11.77 -3.40
C TYR A 156 22.28 12.15 -4.88
N LYS A 157 21.17 12.54 -5.51
CA LYS A 157 21.21 12.99 -6.90
C LYS A 157 22.14 14.17 -7.11
N PHE A 158 22.18 15.14 -6.20
CA PHE A 158 23.03 16.32 -6.33
C PHE A 158 24.51 15.95 -6.45
N PHE A 159 24.99 15.06 -5.58
CA PHE A 159 26.39 14.62 -5.53
C PHE A 159 26.73 13.66 -6.65
N ILE A 160 25.90 12.63 -6.87
CA ILE A 160 26.11 11.63 -7.93
C ILE A 160 26.10 12.32 -9.30
N LYS A 161 25.11 13.16 -9.62
CA LYS A 161 25.04 13.87 -10.91
C LYS A 161 26.28 14.73 -11.20
N ARG A 162 26.91 15.28 -10.16
CA ARG A 162 28.10 16.14 -10.28
C ARG A 162 29.43 15.39 -10.15
N ASN A 163 29.41 14.07 -9.98
CA ASN A 163 30.59 13.26 -9.70
C ASN A 163 31.39 13.77 -8.49
N ILE A 164 30.71 14.33 -7.49
CA ILE A 164 31.30 14.73 -6.20
C ILE A 164 31.29 13.49 -5.32
N THR A 165 32.20 12.56 -5.62
CA THR A 165 32.28 11.24 -5.00
C THR A 165 33.73 10.87 -4.75
N VAL A 166 33.97 9.90 -3.86
CA VAL A 166 35.32 9.32 -3.71
C VAL A 166 35.60 8.45 -4.93
N LYS A 167 36.64 8.78 -5.69
CA LYS A 167 37.03 8.04 -6.89
C LYS A 167 38.01 6.93 -6.52
N MET A 168 37.65 5.70 -6.83
CA MET A 168 38.53 4.54 -6.65
C MET A 168 39.29 4.22 -7.95
N PRO A 169 40.53 3.71 -7.86
CA PRO A 169 41.26 3.19 -9.01
C PRO A 169 40.50 2.06 -9.73
N GLU A 170 40.79 1.83 -11.01
CA GLU A 170 40.14 0.79 -11.83
C GLU A 170 40.37 -0.63 -11.32
N GLN A 171 41.42 -0.86 -10.51
CA GLN A 171 41.73 -2.16 -9.91
C GLN A 171 40.75 -2.55 -8.80
N VAL A 172 39.89 -1.63 -8.34
CA VAL A 172 38.97 -1.87 -7.23
C VAL A 172 37.65 -2.44 -7.76
N PRO A 173 37.16 -3.57 -7.22
CA PRO A 173 35.90 -4.17 -7.64
C PRO A 173 34.72 -3.17 -7.67
N PRO A 174 33.81 -3.26 -8.66
CA PRO A 174 32.71 -2.31 -8.83
C PRO A 174 31.84 -2.11 -7.57
N ASN A 175 31.53 -3.19 -6.85
CA ASN A 175 30.72 -3.15 -5.62
C ASN A 175 31.39 -2.34 -4.50
N ILE A 176 32.71 -2.44 -4.38
CA ILE A 176 33.49 -1.65 -3.41
C ILE A 176 33.56 -0.20 -3.89
N SER A 177 33.85 0.02 -5.17
CA SER A 177 33.88 1.36 -5.77
C SER A 177 32.58 2.13 -5.57
N GLN A 178 31.42 1.48 -5.73
CA GLN A 178 30.12 2.09 -5.49
C GLN A 178 29.93 2.50 -4.02
N THR A 179 30.34 1.66 -3.08
CA THR A 179 30.23 1.96 -1.65
C THR A 179 31.03 3.22 -1.27
N PHE A 180 32.25 3.37 -1.82
CA PHE A 180 33.06 4.59 -1.64
C PHE A 180 32.46 5.81 -2.33
N LYS A 181 31.85 5.65 -3.51
CA LYS A 181 31.13 6.75 -4.17
C LYS A 181 30.01 7.32 -3.30
N ASP A 182 29.36 6.46 -2.52
CA ASP A 182 28.24 6.84 -1.67
C ASP A 182 28.65 7.51 -0.35
N ILE A 183 29.92 7.44 0.08
CA ILE A 183 30.37 7.99 1.37
C ILE A 183 30.04 9.49 1.50
N ILE A 184 30.40 10.28 0.48
CA ILE A 184 30.17 11.73 0.50
C ILE A 184 28.67 12.06 0.58
N PRO A 185 27.80 11.58 -0.35
CA PRO A 185 26.37 11.87 -0.26
C PRO A 185 25.75 11.34 1.04
N PHE A 186 26.14 10.16 1.53
CA PHE A 186 25.66 9.61 2.79
C PHE A 186 26.03 10.53 3.97
N SER A 187 27.32 10.87 4.13
CA SER A 187 27.79 11.72 5.23
C SER A 187 27.15 13.09 5.23
N VAL A 188 27.01 13.72 4.05
CA VAL A 188 26.33 15.02 3.93
C VAL A 188 24.85 14.88 4.29
N CYS A 189 24.18 13.83 3.83
CA CYS A 189 22.77 13.57 4.15
C CYS A 189 22.55 13.47 5.67
N ILE A 190 23.33 12.63 6.35
CA ILE A 190 23.21 12.47 7.81
C ILE A 190 23.54 13.78 8.53
N THR A 191 24.57 14.51 8.08
CA THR A 191 24.92 15.81 8.68
C THR A 191 23.80 16.82 8.54
N VAL A 192 23.13 16.88 7.38
CA VAL A 192 21.98 17.78 7.16
C VAL A 192 20.84 17.46 8.11
N PHE A 193 20.46 16.18 8.24
CA PHE A 193 19.40 15.80 9.19
C PHE A 193 19.80 16.06 10.63
N TRP A 194 21.03 15.74 11.01
CA TRP A 194 21.53 15.93 12.37
C TRP A 194 21.58 17.40 12.78
N VAL A 195 22.14 18.28 11.92
CA VAL A 195 22.17 19.72 12.19
C VAL A 195 20.75 20.29 12.22
N PHE A 196 19.88 19.89 11.28
CA PHE A 196 18.49 20.31 11.28
C PHE A 196 17.76 19.89 12.56
N ASP A 197 17.93 18.64 12.99
CA ASP A 197 17.29 18.10 14.20
C ASP A 197 17.72 18.87 15.46
N ILE A 198 19.02 19.13 15.62
CA ILE A 198 19.55 19.96 16.74
C ILE A 198 18.90 21.34 16.73
N VAL A 199 18.89 22.01 15.58
CA VAL A 199 18.34 23.38 15.45
C VAL A 199 16.84 23.38 15.71
N PHE A 200 16.11 22.42 15.16
CA PHE A 200 14.65 22.31 15.34
C PHE A 200 14.29 22.07 16.81
N ARG A 201 14.95 21.12 17.46
CA ARG A 201 14.73 20.83 18.89
C ARG A 201 15.12 21.99 19.78
N ALA A 202 16.20 22.70 19.46
CA ALA A 202 16.58 23.91 20.19
C ALA A 202 15.53 25.02 20.07
N ALA A 203 14.85 25.13 18.92
CA ALA A 203 13.82 26.13 18.69
C ALA A 203 12.45 25.78 19.30
N PHE A 204 12.05 24.51 19.26
CA PHE A 204 10.67 24.08 19.58
C PHE A 204 10.55 23.16 20.80
N GLY A 205 11.63 22.52 21.25
CA GLY A 205 11.64 21.63 22.42
C GLY A 205 11.10 20.22 22.20
N PHE A 206 10.79 19.81 20.96
CA PHE A 206 10.29 18.48 20.60
C PHE A 206 10.85 18.01 19.25
N CYS A 207 10.68 16.72 18.92
CA CYS A 207 11.17 16.15 17.66
C CYS A 207 10.39 16.66 16.44
N PHE A 208 11.01 16.65 15.27
CA PHE A 208 10.37 17.15 14.05
C PHE A 208 9.08 16.40 13.70
N ALA A 209 9.01 15.08 13.92
CA ALA A 209 7.79 14.31 13.67
C ALA A 209 6.59 14.77 14.52
N GLN A 210 6.83 15.16 15.78
CA GLN A 210 5.80 15.79 16.60
C GLN A 210 5.38 17.13 16.02
N GLY A 211 6.34 17.96 15.61
CA GLY A 211 6.08 19.26 15.00
C GLY A 211 5.20 19.19 13.76
N VAL A 212 5.45 18.20 12.90
CA VAL A 212 4.64 17.93 11.71
C VAL A 212 3.16 17.71 12.09
N ILE A 213 2.87 16.97 13.16
CA ILE A 213 1.49 16.77 13.63
C ILE A 213 0.93 18.06 14.23
N GLN A 214 1.71 18.74 15.07
CA GLN A 214 1.29 19.96 15.77
C GLN A 214 0.92 21.12 14.83
N VAL A 215 1.57 21.22 13.66
CA VAL A 215 1.22 22.22 12.64
C VAL A 215 -0.23 22.07 12.16
N PHE A 216 -0.77 20.85 12.15
CA PHE A 216 -2.16 20.60 11.75
C PHE A 216 -3.15 20.69 12.91
N GLN A 217 -2.73 20.62 14.17
CA GLN A 217 -3.65 20.62 15.32
C GLN A 217 -4.56 21.86 15.39
N PRO A 218 -4.09 23.10 15.14
CA PRO A 218 -4.96 24.28 15.11
C PRO A 218 -6.10 24.21 14.10
N LEU A 219 -5.98 23.39 13.04
CA LEU A 219 -7.06 23.19 12.07
C LEU A 219 -8.25 22.43 12.69
N PHE A 220 -8.00 21.67 13.76
CA PHE A 220 -8.96 20.78 14.40
C PHE A 220 -9.37 21.23 15.79
N THR A 221 -8.92 22.40 16.26
CA THR A 221 -9.43 22.98 17.52
C THR A 221 -10.93 23.19 17.38
N ALA A 222 -11.68 22.48 18.23
CA ALA A 222 -13.05 22.07 17.97
C ALA A 222 -14.03 23.22 17.62
N ALA A 223 -14.81 23.00 16.57
CA ALA A 223 -16.13 23.59 16.40
C ALA A 223 -17.11 22.46 16.10
N ASP A 224 -18.05 22.18 16.99
CA ASP A 224 -19.11 21.14 16.83
C ASP A 224 -20.17 21.54 15.77
N GLY A 225 -19.85 22.51 14.91
CA GLY A 225 -20.67 22.95 13.80
C GLY A 225 -20.41 22.11 12.55
N TYR A 226 -21.35 22.17 11.59
CA TYR A 226 -21.27 21.42 10.33
C TYR A 226 -19.93 21.58 9.59
N ILE A 227 -19.41 22.82 9.51
CA ILE A 227 -18.13 23.10 8.83
C ILE A 227 -16.96 22.50 9.62
N GLY A 228 -16.94 22.65 10.95
CA GLY A 228 -15.87 22.11 11.79
C GLY A 228 -15.80 20.58 11.70
N LEU A 229 -16.94 19.91 11.81
CA LEU A 229 -17.05 18.45 11.65
C LEU A 229 -16.63 17.99 10.24
N ALA A 230 -16.99 18.73 9.20
CA ALA A 230 -16.57 18.44 7.83
C ALA A 230 -15.05 18.57 7.65
N VAL A 231 -14.44 19.60 8.24
CA VAL A 231 -12.99 19.80 8.19
C VAL A 231 -12.26 18.68 8.95
N ILE A 232 -12.71 18.34 10.15
CA ILE A 232 -12.10 17.30 11.00
C ILE A 232 -12.11 15.95 10.27
N TYR A 233 -13.29 15.46 9.88
CA TYR A 233 -13.42 14.11 9.33
C TYR A 233 -13.09 14.04 7.84
N GLY A 234 -13.26 15.13 7.10
CA GLY A 234 -12.73 15.27 5.75
C GLY A 234 -11.20 15.23 5.73
N ALA A 235 -10.53 15.91 6.67
CA ALA A 235 -9.08 15.85 6.80
C ALA A 235 -8.58 14.46 7.19
N MET A 236 -9.30 13.76 8.09
CA MET A 236 -8.99 12.38 8.48
C MET A 236 -8.93 11.45 7.26
N SER A 237 -9.92 11.51 6.38
CA SER A 237 -9.89 10.76 5.11
C SER A 237 -8.86 11.31 4.13
N LEU A 238 -8.69 12.63 4.04
CA LEU A 238 -7.71 13.23 3.13
C LEU A 238 -6.29 12.77 3.44
N PHE A 239 -5.90 12.75 4.73
CA PHE A 239 -4.58 12.27 5.12
C PHE A 239 -4.39 10.81 4.73
N TRP A 240 -5.38 9.95 4.98
CA TRP A 240 -5.33 8.55 4.56
C TRP A 240 -5.22 8.39 3.05
N PHE A 241 -5.95 9.22 2.31
CA PHE A 241 -5.88 9.24 0.85
C PHE A 241 -4.48 9.54 0.34
N VAL A 242 -3.75 10.47 0.98
CA VAL A 242 -2.36 10.79 0.60
C VAL A 242 -1.32 9.83 1.18
N GLY A 243 -1.74 8.78 1.89
CA GLY A 243 -0.85 7.77 2.47
C GLY A 243 -0.34 8.13 3.87
N VAL A 244 -1.04 8.97 4.62
CA VAL A 244 -0.74 9.26 6.03
C VAL A 244 -1.91 8.78 6.88
N HIS A 245 -1.65 8.06 7.98
CA HIS A 245 -2.74 7.53 8.80
C HIS A 245 -3.54 8.66 9.45
N GLY A 246 -4.71 8.99 8.89
CA GLY A 246 -5.54 10.14 9.26
C GLY A 246 -5.86 10.27 10.75
N PRO A 247 -6.34 9.21 11.43
CA PRO A 247 -6.54 9.24 12.88
C PRO A 247 -5.32 9.69 13.66
N SER A 248 -4.12 9.31 13.22
CA SER A 248 -2.87 9.66 13.91
C SER A 248 -2.52 11.14 13.82
N ILE A 249 -3.07 11.87 12.85
CA ILE A 249 -2.89 13.32 12.70
C ILE A 249 -4.02 14.08 13.38
N VAL A 250 -5.26 13.63 13.20
CA VAL A 250 -6.45 14.37 13.62
C VAL A 250 -6.81 14.12 15.08
N GLU A 251 -6.83 12.86 15.53
CA GLU A 251 -7.30 12.51 16.89
C GLU A 251 -6.56 13.22 18.01
N PRO A 252 -5.21 13.37 17.99
CA PRO A 252 -4.51 14.06 19.07
C PRO A 252 -5.01 15.49 19.33
N ALA A 253 -5.57 16.17 18.33
CA ALA A 253 -6.11 17.52 18.47
C ALA A 253 -7.51 17.54 19.11
N ILE A 254 -8.28 16.45 19.00
CA ILE A 254 -9.69 16.39 19.40
C ILE A 254 -9.98 15.36 20.50
N ALA A 255 -9.01 14.53 20.89
CA ALA A 255 -9.20 13.40 21.82
C ALA A 255 -9.83 13.81 23.15
N ALA A 256 -9.39 14.93 23.72
CA ALA A 256 -9.96 15.47 24.96
C ALA A 256 -11.45 15.83 24.78
N ALA A 257 -11.81 16.44 23.66
CA ALA A 257 -13.19 16.79 23.35
C ALA A 257 -14.06 15.55 23.10
N LEU A 258 -13.54 14.54 22.38
CA LEU A 258 -14.27 13.30 22.09
C LEU A 258 -14.74 12.58 23.37
N VAL A 259 -13.89 12.56 24.40
CA VAL A 259 -14.18 11.92 25.69
C VAL A 259 -15.07 12.80 26.58
N ALA A 260 -14.76 14.09 26.68
CA ALA A 260 -15.55 15.04 27.47
C ALA A 260 -17.00 15.10 26.98
N ASN A 261 -17.21 15.26 25.67
CA ASN A 261 -18.52 15.34 25.06
C ASN A 261 -19.37 14.06 25.26
N MET A 262 -18.73 12.88 25.30
CA MET A 262 -19.46 11.64 25.64
C MET A 262 -19.94 11.62 27.09
N THR A 263 -19.13 12.13 28.01
CA THR A 263 -19.49 12.22 29.43
C THR A 263 -20.60 13.26 29.64
N ASP A 264 -20.51 14.40 28.97
CA ASP A 264 -21.51 15.46 29.02
C ASP A 264 -22.85 14.99 28.45
N ASN A 265 -22.85 14.28 27.32
CA ASN A 265 -24.06 13.69 26.75
C ASN A 265 -24.75 12.70 27.71
N LEU A 266 -23.97 11.84 28.36
CA LEU A 266 -24.52 10.89 29.33
C LEU A 266 -25.12 11.61 30.55
N ALA A 267 -24.43 12.63 31.06
CA ALA A 267 -24.91 13.43 32.19
C ALA A 267 -26.21 14.18 31.85
N ALA A 268 -26.27 14.82 30.68
CA ALA A 268 -27.47 15.50 30.18
C ALA A 268 -28.65 14.52 30.08
N PHE A 269 -28.42 13.35 29.47
CA PHE A 269 -29.45 12.33 29.34
C PHE A 269 -29.95 11.82 30.71
N GLN A 270 -29.05 11.60 31.67
CA GLN A 270 -29.42 11.20 33.05
C GLN A 270 -30.21 12.28 33.79
N ALA A 271 -29.98 13.56 33.48
CA ALA A 271 -30.75 14.69 33.99
C ALA A 271 -32.11 14.86 33.30
N GLY A 272 -32.44 14.05 32.28
CA GLY A 272 -33.64 14.19 31.45
C GLY A 272 -33.54 15.30 30.40
N GLU A 273 -32.33 15.79 30.14
CA GLU A 273 -32.02 16.79 29.12
C GLU A 273 -31.62 16.13 27.78
N HIS A 274 -31.58 16.93 26.72
CA HIS A 274 -31.21 16.47 25.38
C HIS A 274 -29.69 16.42 25.20
N ALA A 275 -29.16 15.25 24.83
CA ALA A 275 -27.74 15.08 24.56
C ALA A 275 -27.39 15.64 23.17
N THR A 276 -26.72 16.79 23.13
CA THR A 276 -26.52 17.60 21.90
C THR A 276 -25.15 17.43 21.26
N ALA A 277 -24.14 16.96 22.00
CA ALA A 277 -22.78 16.94 21.48
C ALA A 277 -22.61 15.84 20.42
N VAL A 278 -22.10 16.22 19.24
CA VAL A 278 -21.95 15.30 18.11
C VAL A 278 -20.52 14.76 18.03
N LEU A 279 -19.52 15.64 18.21
CA LEU A 279 -18.11 15.29 18.25
C LEU A 279 -17.79 14.39 19.45
N THR A 280 -17.96 13.08 19.26
CA THR A 280 -17.83 12.04 20.29
C THR A 280 -17.06 10.85 19.74
N GLN A 281 -16.47 10.06 20.65
CA GLN A 281 -15.73 8.86 20.26
C GLN A 281 -16.61 7.86 19.48
N GLY A 282 -17.86 7.67 19.91
CA GLY A 282 -18.82 6.79 19.25
C GLY A 282 -19.19 7.25 17.83
N ALA A 283 -19.40 8.56 17.63
CA ALA A 283 -19.65 9.12 16.30
C ALA A 283 -18.48 8.86 15.35
N GLN A 284 -17.25 9.06 15.82
CA GLN A 284 -16.06 8.79 15.03
C GLN A 284 -15.97 7.31 14.62
N TYR A 285 -16.04 6.39 15.59
CA TYR A 285 -15.82 4.97 15.31
C TYR A 285 -16.92 4.33 14.48
N PHE A 286 -18.19 4.63 14.78
CA PHE A 286 -19.30 3.84 14.26
C PHE A 286 -20.04 4.51 13.10
N VAL A 287 -20.00 5.86 13.00
CA VAL A 287 -20.69 6.62 11.95
C VAL A 287 -19.72 7.11 10.88
N VAL A 288 -18.65 7.79 11.29
CA VAL A 288 -17.68 8.40 10.36
C VAL A 288 -16.73 7.36 9.79
N CYS A 289 -16.13 6.55 10.66
CA CYS A 289 -15.22 5.47 10.30
C CYS A 289 -15.96 4.14 10.17
N MET A 290 -17.17 4.16 9.60
CA MET A 290 -17.98 2.95 9.44
C MET A 290 -17.27 1.95 8.51
N GLY A 291 -16.75 0.88 9.10
CA GLY A 291 -15.87 -0.07 8.42
C GLY A 291 -14.49 0.50 8.10
N GLY A 292 -13.97 1.39 8.95
CA GLY A 292 -12.65 2.03 8.84
C GLY A 292 -12.69 3.44 8.24
N THR A 293 -11.52 4.06 8.05
CA THR A 293 -11.46 5.44 7.53
C THR A 293 -12.01 5.52 6.11
N GLY A 294 -12.86 6.52 5.85
CA GLY A 294 -13.55 6.70 4.58
C GLY A 294 -14.95 6.08 4.51
N ALA A 295 -15.49 5.55 5.60
CA ALA A 295 -16.78 4.85 5.62
C ALA A 295 -16.83 3.68 4.61
N THR A 296 -15.79 2.84 4.61
CA THR A 296 -15.58 1.83 3.57
C THR A 296 -16.39 0.55 3.74
N LEU A 297 -17.27 0.45 4.74
CA LEU A 297 -18.11 -0.73 4.96
C LEU A 297 -18.94 -1.08 3.73
N VAL A 298 -19.68 -0.12 3.18
CA VAL A 298 -20.52 -0.37 2.00
C VAL A 298 -19.66 -0.71 0.79
N LEU A 299 -18.50 -0.07 0.65
CA LEU A 299 -17.55 -0.32 -0.45
C LEU A 299 -17.03 -1.76 -0.44
N VAL A 300 -16.66 -2.33 0.71
CA VAL A 300 -16.18 -3.73 0.76
C VAL A 300 -17.27 -4.72 0.33
N PHE A 301 -18.53 -4.44 0.69
CA PHE A 301 -19.67 -5.24 0.25
C PHE A 301 -19.92 -5.11 -1.25
N MET A 302 -19.75 -3.91 -1.84
CA MET A 302 -19.78 -3.74 -3.29
C MET A 302 -18.69 -4.58 -3.97
N PHE A 303 -17.46 -4.55 -3.46
CA PHE A 303 -16.36 -5.36 -3.99
C PHE A 303 -16.67 -6.86 -3.90
N CYS A 304 -17.16 -7.34 -2.76
CA CYS A 304 -17.43 -8.76 -2.55
C CYS A 304 -18.57 -9.29 -3.45
N PHE A 305 -19.67 -8.54 -3.54
CA PHE A 305 -20.93 -9.03 -4.09
C PHE A 305 -21.28 -8.45 -5.47
N LEU A 306 -20.95 -7.18 -5.73
CA LEU A 306 -21.37 -6.47 -6.94
C LEU A 306 -20.26 -6.37 -8.01
N ALA A 307 -19.00 -6.59 -7.65
CA ALA A 307 -17.88 -6.46 -8.60
C ALA A 307 -17.94 -7.54 -9.68
N LYS A 308 -17.71 -7.14 -10.92
CA LYS A 308 -17.54 -8.04 -12.07
C LYS A 308 -16.08 -8.42 -12.24
N SER A 309 -15.14 -7.54 -11.88
CA SER A 309 -13.71 -7.82 -11.86
C SER A 309 -13.42 -8.94 -10.86
N GLN A 310 -12.68 -9.93 -11.32
CA GLN A 310 -12.24 -11.02 -10.47
C GLN A 310 -11.23 -10.53 -9.41
N GLU A 311 -10.36 -9.58 -9.78
CA GLU A 311 -9.40 -8.94 -8.86
C GLU A 311 -10.14 -8.23 -7.73
N MET A 312 -11.11 -7.38 -8.05
CA MET A 312 -11.88 -6.63 -7.06
C MET A 312 -12.71 -7.54 -6.16
N ARG A 313 -13.31 -8.60 -6.73
CA ARG A 313 -14.06 -9.59 -5.95
C ARG A 313 -13.15 -10.38 -5.00
N ALA A 314 -11.95 -10.75 -5.42
CA ALA A 314 -10.96 -11.40 -4.58
C ALA A 314 -10.57 -10.50 -3.39
N VAL A 315 -10.27 -9.23 -3.66
CA VAL A 315 -9.95 -8.25 -2.62
C VAL A 315 -11.12 -8.04 -1.65
N GLY A 316 -12.34 -7.89 -2.16
CA GLY A 316 -13.53 -7.72 -1.33
C GLY A 316 -13.77 -8.90 -0.38
N LYS A 317 -13.65 -10.14 -0.89
CA LYS A 317 -13.82 -11.35 -0.07
C LYS A 317 -12.79 -11.47 1.05
N ALA A 318 -11.55 -11.08 0.77
CA ALA A 318 -10.50 -11.12 1.77
C ALA A 318 -10.61 -10.00 2.82
N ALA A 319 -11.02 -8.80 2.40
CA ALA A 319 -11.08 -7.64 3.26
C ALA A 319 -12.40 -7.51 4.05
N ILE A 320 -13.44 -8.27 3.71
CA ILE A 320 -14.77 -8.13 4.33
C ILE A 320 -14.75 -8.31 5.84
N VAL A 321 -14.06 -9.33 6.35
CA VAL A 321 -13.96 -9.62 7.79
C VAL A 321 -13.26 -8.48 8.52
N PRO A 322 -12.01 -8.10 8.18
CA PRO A 322 -11.33 -7.03 8.90
C PRO A 322 -12.08 -5.69 8.78
N VAL A 323 -12.64 -5.37 7.62
CA VAL A 323 -13.43 -4.14 7.42
C VAL A 323 -14.69 -4.12 8.30
N CYS A 324 -15.37 -5.25 8.49
CA CYS A 324 -16.52 -5.32 9.41
C CYS A 324 -16.15 -4.96 10.86
N PHE A 325 -14.90 -5.16 11.28
CA PHE A 325 -14.37 -4.78 12.59
C PHE A 325 -13.56 -3.46 12.54
N ALA A 326 -13.85 -2.61 11.55
CA ALA A 326 -13.24 -1.29 11.33
C ALA A 326 -11.73 -1.28 11.00
N VAL A 327 -11.15 -2.44 10.70
CA VAL A 327 -9.76 -2.59 10.21
C VAL A 327 -9.79 -2.66 8.69
N ASN A 328 -9.61 -1.53 8.01
CA ASN A 328 -9.82 -1.45 6.56
C ASN A 328 -8.55 -1.35 5.72
N GLU A 329 -7.39 -1.42 6.34
CA GLU A 329 -6.10 -1.42 5.65
C GLU A 329 -6.01 -2.48 4.55
N PRO A 330 -6.48 -3.74 4.75
CA PRO A 330 -6.48 -4.72 3.68
C PRO A 330 -7.23 -4.24 2.44
N LEU A 331 -8.35 -3.52 2.60
CA LEU A 331 -9.08 -2.92 1.49
C LEU A 331 -8.33 -1.73 0.91
N LEU A 332 -7.91 -0.77 1.75
CA LEU A 332 -7.27 0.47 1.32
C LEU A 332 -6.03 0.21 0.47
N PHE A 333 -5.26 -0.82 0.79
CA PHE A 333 -4.02 -1.15 0.10
C PHE A 333 -4.18 -2.21 -0.99
N ALA A 334 -5.05 -3.22 -0.84
CA ALA A 334 -5.19 -4.26 -1.87
C ALA A 334 -6.08 -3.80 -3.05
N ALA A 335 -7.03 -2.90 -2.81
CA ALA A 335 -7.86 -2.26 -3.84
C ALA A 335 -7.23 -0.99 -4.45
N PRO A 336 -5.93 -0.77 -4.20
CA PRO A 336 -5.29 0.54 -3.97
C PRO A 336 -6.26 1.72 -4.00
N ILE A 337 -6.92 1.99 -2.87
CA ILE A 337 -7.75 3.20 -2.69
C ILE A 337 -6.86 4.39 -2.36
N VAL A 338 -5.79 4.16 -1.59
CA VAL A 338 -4.77 5.17 -1.28
C VAL A 338 -4.14 5.68 -2.57
N LEU A 339 -4.07 7.00 -2.71
CA LEU A 339 -3.57 7.71 -3.89
C LEU A 339 -4.29 7.39 -5.21
N ASN A 340 -5.44 6.72 -5.19
CA ASN A 340 -6.23 6.43 -6.38
C ASN A 340 -7.27 7.52 -6.62
N PRO A 341 -7.07 8.38 -7.62
CA PRO A 341 -7.93 9.55 -7.81
C PRO A 341 -9.40 9.21 -8.08
N VAL A 342 -9.71 8.00 -8.55
CA VAL A 342 -11.09 7.55 -8.77
C VAL A 342 -11.86 7.52 -7.45
N PHE A 343 -11.24 7.08 -6.36
CA PHE A 343 -11.90 7.00 -5.06
C PHE A 343 -11.76 8.26 -4.21
N PHE A 344 -11.02 9.29 -4.66
CA PHE A 344 -10.78 10.49 -3.86
C PHE A 344 -12.06 11.14 -3.33
N VAL A 345 -13.01 11.39 -4.23
CA VAL A 345 -14.27 12.07 -3.90
C VAL A 345 -15.08 11.28 -2.87
N PRO A 346 -15.49 10.02 -3.11
CA PRO A 346 -16.30 9.30 -2.14
C PRO A 346 -15.56 9.02 -0.84
N PHE A 347 -14.23 8.79 -0.88
CA PHE A 347 -13.43 8.51 0.30
C PHE A 347 -13.36 9.70 1.29
N VAL A 348 -13.32 10.93 0.76
CA VAL A 348 -13.31 12.15 1.58
C VAL A 348 -14.73 12.58 1.97
N PHE A 349 -15.70 12.48 1.06
CA PHE A 349 -17.04 13.01 1.30
C PHE A 349 -17.98 12.08 2.07
N ALA A 350 -17.85 10.75 1.97
CA ALA A 350 -18.75 9.83 2.69
C ALA A 350 -18.70 10.07 4.22
N PRO A 351 -17.54 10.20 4.87
CA PRO A 351 -17.47 10.53 6.29
C PRO A 351 -18.10 11.89 6.65
N ILE A 352 -17.96 12.88 5.77
CA ILE A 352 -18.56 14.22 5.94
C ILE A 352 -20.08 14.12 5.87
N ALA A 353 -20.61 13.37 4.89
CA ALA A 353 -22.03 13.14 4.77
C ALA A 353 -22.58 12.42 6.01
N ASN A 354 -21.89 11.39 6.49
CA ASN A 354 -22.30 10.61 7.66
C ASN A 354 -22.36 11.45 8.93
N ILE A 355 -21.36 12.28 9.21
CA ILE A 355 -21.38 13.14 10.39
C ILE A 355 -22.46 14.23 10.29
N TRP A 356 -22.73 14.76 9.10
CA TRP A 356 -23.81 15.73 8.90
C TRP A 356 -25.18 15.10 9.09
N ILE A 357 -25.39 13.88 8.59
CA ILE A 357 -26.63 13.14 8.82
C ILE A 357 -26.83 12.92 10.32
N LEU A 358 -25.80 12.46 11.03
CA LEU A 358 -25.86 12.32 12.49
C LEU A 358 -26.24 13.62 13.18
N LYS A 359 -25.56 14.73 12.83
CA LYS A 359 -25.84 16.04 13.41
C LYS A 359 -27.27 16.51 13.12
N VAL A 360 -27.79 16.32 11.91
CA VAL A 360 -29.18 16.67 11.58
C VAL A 360 -30.18 15.91 12.45
N PHE A 361 -29.94 14.61 12.69
CA PHE A 361 -30.80 13.82 13.55
C PHE A 361 -30.76 14.30 15.01
N ILE A 362 -29.59 14.72 15.49
CA ILE A 362 -29.43 15.22 16.85
C ILE A 362 -30.05 16.61 17.02
N ASP A 363 -29.74 17.54 16.12
CA ASP A 363 -30.14 18.95 16.25
C ASP A 363 -31.62 19.17 15.92
N PHE A 364 -32.16 18.48 14.91
CA PHE A 364 -33.48 18.80 14.34
C PHE A 364 -34.54 17.73 14.52
N LEU A 365 -34.16 16.47 14.75
CA LEU A 365 -35.11 15.35 14.90
C LEU A 365 -35.24 14.86 16.35
N GLY A 366 -34.53 15.48 17.29
CA GLY A 366 -34.63 15.16 18.72
C GLY A 366 -34.01 13.81 19.10
N MET A 367 -33.07 13.29 18.31
CA MET A 367 -32.29 12.11 18.67
C MET A 367 -31.17 12.50 19.64
N ASN A 368 -31.03 11.81 20.77
CA ASN A 368 -29.89 12.04 21.66
C ASN A 368 -28.59 11.58 21.00
N GLY A 369 -27.49 12.31 21.25
CA GLY A 369 -26.15 11.94 20.81
C GLY A 369 -25.61 10.65 21.44
N PHE A 370 -24.36 10.30 21.12
CA PHE A 370 -23.72 9.10 21.67
C PHE A 370 -23.50 9.26 23.19
N MET A 371 -23.88 8.22 23.94
CA MET A 371 -23.85 8.19 25.41
C MET A 371 -23.10 6.98 25.97
N TYR A 372 -23.02 5.89 25.21
CA TYR A 372 -22.43 4.63 25.66
C TYR A 372 -21.09 4.35 24.99
N THR A 373 -20.06 4.11 25.80
CA THR A 373 -18.73 3.73 25.31
C THR A 373 -18.72 2.27 24.92
N LEU A 374 -18.26 1.98 23.71
CA LEU A 374 -18.15 0.63 23.16
C LEU A 374 -16.74 0.42 22.60
N PRO A 375 -16.24 -0.83 22.56
CA PRO A 375 -15.01 -1.13 21.83
C PRO A 375 -15.11 -0.68 20.37
N TRP A 376 -14.07 -0.04 19.86
CA TRP A 376 -14.04 0.47 18.48
C TRP A 376 -14.19 -0.62 17.41
N THR A 377 -13.87 -1.87 17.77
CA THR A 377 -14.00 -3.04 16.91
C THR A 377 -15.46 -3.50 16.74
N VAL A 378 -16.42 -3.01 17.53
CA VAL A 378 -17.84 -3.35 17.33
C VAL A 378 -18.25 -2.98 15.90
N PRO A 379 -18.88 -3.89 15.13
CA PRO A 379 -19.27 -3.58 13.76
C PRO A 379 -20.11 -2.31 13.68
N GLY A 380 -19.71 -1.39 12.80
CA GLY A 380 -20.24 -0.01 12.74
C GLY A 380 -21.76 0.12 12.86
N PRO A 381 -22.57 -0.65 12.11
CA PRO A 381 -24.03 -0.64 12.23
C PRO A 381 -24.53 -0.98 13.65
N ILE A 382 -23.93 -2.00 14.27
CA ILE A 382 -24.28 -2.45 15.62
C ILE A 382 -23.83 -1.40 16.64
N GLY A 383 -22.59 -0.92 16.53
CA GLY A 383 -22.01 0.09 17.41
C GLY A 383 -22.76 1.42 17.36
N THR A 384 -23.29 1.80 16.19
CA THR A 384 -24.13 3.00 16.01
C THR A 384 -25.40 2.90 16.85
N ILE A 385 -26.15 1.80 16.72
CA ILE A 385 -27.41 1.59 17.45
C ILE A 385 -27.16 1.49 18.96
N MET A 386 -26.18 0.68 19.37
CA MET A 386 -25.86 0.47 20.77
C MET A 386 -25.33 1.75 21.44
N GLY A 387 -24.43 2.47 20.77
CA GLY A 387 -23.81 3.69 21.29
C GLY A 387 -24.78 4.85 21.46
N LEU A 388 -25.82 4.88 20.62
CA LEU A 388 -26.95 5.80 20.70
C LEU A 388 -28.08 5.28 21.62
N GLY A 389 -27.90 4.15 22.32
CA GLY A 389 -28.88 3.67 23.31
C GLY A 389 -30.17 3.10 22.71
N PHE A 390 -30.11 2.48 21.52
CA PHE A 390 -31.26 1.83 20.87
C PHE A 390 -32.45 2.77 20.60
N GLN A 391 -32.19 4.07 20.44
CA GLN A 391 -33.22 5.03 20.07
C GLN A 391 -33.84 4.65 18.70
N PRO A 392 -35.17 4.69 18.53
CA PRO A 392 -35.81 4.35 17.25
C PRO A 392 -35.27 5.16 16.06
N LEU A 393 -34.97 6.44 16.27
CA LEU A 393 -34.39 7.31 15.26
C LEU A 393 -32.98 6.87 14.82
N ALA A 394 -32.21 6.20 15.68
CA ALA A 394 -30.87 5.70 15.34
C ALA A 394 -30.93 4.61 14.24
N PHE A 395 -31.97 3.77 14.25
CA PHE A 395 -32.18 2.76 13.21
C PHE A 395 -32.50 3.40 11.85
N VAL A 396 -33.35 4.44 11.85
CA VAL A 396 -33.71 5.20 10.65
C VAL A 396 -32.49 5.92 10.10
N MET A 397 -31.73 6.61 10.98
CA MET A 397 -30.50 7.29 10.61
C MET A 397 -29.48 6.35 9.98
N LEU A 398 -29.23 5.19 10.61
CA LEU A 398 -28.30 4.19 10.10
C LEU A 398 -28.71 3.69 8.71
N ALA A 399 -29.99 3.42 8.48
CA ALA A 399 -30.49 3.01 7.17
C ALA A 399 -30.21 4.09 6.11
N ILE A 400 -30.42 5.37 6.45
CA ILE A 400 -30.11 6.50 5.56
C ILE A 400 -28.62 6.59 5.27
N ILE A 401 -27.76 6.50 6.29
CA ILE A 401 -26.30 6.51 6.15
C ILE A 401 -25.85 5.42 5.16
N LEU A 402 -26.31 4.17 5.33
CA LEU A 402 -25.93 3.07 4.45
C LEU A 402 -26.37 3.30 2.99
N VAL A 403 -27.55 3.90 2.79
CA VAL A 403 -28.04 4.26 1.45
C VAL A 403 -27.22 5.38 0.82
N ILE A 404 -26.86 6.40 1.61
CA ILE A 404 -26.04 7.52 1.12
C ILE A 404 -24.62 7.06 0.81
N ASP A 405 -24.00 6.26 1.67
CA ASP A 405 -22.69 5.64 1.42
C ASP A 405 -22.73 4.80 0.15
N PHE A 406 -23.79 4.01 -0.06
CA PHE A 406 -23.99 3.28 -1.29
C PHE A 406 -24.07 4.22 -2.50
N ALA A 407 -24.89 5.26 -2.44
CA ALA A 407 -25.08 6.20 -3.54
C ALA A 407 -23.79 6.99 -3.87
N LEU A 408 -22.99 7.33 -2.87
CA LEU A 408 -21.71 8.03 -3.02
C LEU A 408 -20.64 7.14 -3.64
N TYR A 409 -20.48 5.90 -3.15
CA TYR A 409 -19.44 5.00 -3.64
C TYR A 409 -19.76 4.33 -4.97
N TYR A 410 -21.03 4.00 -5.22
CA TYR A 410 -21.45 3.20 -6.38
C TYR A 410 -20.95 3.71 -7.75
N PRO A 411 -21.06 5.01 -8.11
CA PRO A 411 -20.61 5.46 -9.42
C PRO A 411 -19.09 5.31 -9.62
N PHE A 412 -18.30 5.58 -8.59
CA PHE A 412 -16.84 5.45 -8.64
C PHE A 412 -16.39 3.99 -8.61
N PHE A 413 -17.05 3.18 -7.78
CA PHE A 413 -16.89 1.73 -7.76
C PHE A 413 -17.14 1.13 -9.16
N ARG A 414 -18.25 1.50 -9.81
CA ARG A 414 -18.59 0.97 -11.14
C ARG A 414 -17.59 1.40 -12.22
N ALA A 415 -17.15 2.67 -12.20
CA ALA A 415 -16.13 3.14 -13.14
C ALA A 415 -14.80 2.38 -12.97
N TYR A 416 -14.39 2.15 -11.71
CA TYR A 416 -13.18 1.38 -11.42
C TYR A 416 -13.32 -0.10 -11.77
N ASP A 417 -14.47 -0.72 -11.48
CA ASP A 417 -14.78 -2.11 -11.84
C ASP A 417 -14.78 -2.30 -13.36
N ALA A 418 -15.33 -1.35 -14.12
CA ALA A 418 -15.29 -1.38 -15.58
C ALA A 418 -13.85 -1.27 -16.11
N GLN A 419 -13.05 -0.37 -15.54
CA GLN A 419 -11.61 -0.27 -15.86
C GLN A 419 -10.91 -1.59 -15.59
N LYS A 420 -11.14 -2.20 -14.43
CA LYS A 420 -10.53 -3.47 -14.05
C LYS A 420 -10.99 -4.62 -14.92
N CYS A 421 -12.27 -4.73 -15.24
CA CYS A 421 -12.75 -5.70 -16.21
C CYS A 421 -12.11 -5.53 -17.60
N ALA A 422 -11.89 -4.30 -18.05
CA ALA A 422 -11.20 -4.04 -19.32
C ALA A 422 -9.73 -4.47 -19.24
N GLU A 423 -9.04 -4.13 -18.14
CA GLU A 423 -7.68 -4.59 -17.87
C GLU A 423 -7.62 -6.12 -17.84
N GLU A 424 -8.58 -6.80 -17.20
CA GLU A 424 -8.68 -8.27 -17.08
C GLU A 424 -9.02 -8.96 -18.41
N ALA A 425 -9.84 -8.33 -19.26
CA ALA A 425 -10.20 -8.87 -20.57
C ALA A 425 -9.00 -8.89 -21.55
N GLU A 426 -7.98 -8.08 -21.27
CA GLU A 426 -6.70 -8.09 -21.98
C GLU A 426 -5.75 -9.20 -21.47
N ILE A 427 -6.14 -9.98 -20.46
CA ILE A 427 -5.34 -11.00 -19.78
C ILE A 427 -5.96 -12.38 -20.03
N SER A 428 -5.16 -13.45 -20.13
CA SER A 428 -5.73 -14.79 -20.38
C SER A 428 -6.51 -15.26 -19.14
N GLN A 429 -7.54 -16.10 -19.31
CA GLN A 429 -8.34 -16.58 -18.17
C GLN A 429 -7.53 -17.42 -17.18
N GLU A 430 -6.54 -18.20 -17.63
CA GLU A 430 -5.61 -18.94 -16.77
C GLU A 430 -4.68 -18.00 -15.99
N GLU A 431 -4.28 -16.90 -16.62
CA GLU A 431 -3.42 -15.87 -16.03
C GLU A 431 -4.13 -15.02 -14.99
N LEU A 432 -5.36 -14.66 -15.30
CA LEU A 432 -6.25 -13.99 -14.39
C LEU A 432 -6.56 -14.88 -13.18
N ALA A 433 -6.81 -16.19 -13.41
CA ALA A 433 -7.03 -17.15 -12.35
C ALA A 433 -5.79 -17.32 -11.45
N ALA A 434 -4.59 -17.44 -12.01
CA ALA A 434 -3.35 -17.56 -11.24
C ALA A 434 -3.06 -16.30 -10.41
N LYS A 435 -3.19 -15.10 -11.01
CA LYS A 435 -3.02 -13.82 -10.28
C LYS A 435 -4.03 -13.63 -9.16
N ASN A 436 -5.30 -13.92 -9.44
CA ASN A 436 -6.35 -13.74 -8.45
C ASN A 436 -6.26 -14.79 -7.36
N ALA A 437 -5.86 -16.03 -7.69
CA ALA A 437 -5.57 -17.06 -6.70
C ALA A 437 -4.38 -16.69 -5.83
N GLU A 438 -3.28 -16.15 -6.38
CA GLU A 438 -2.12 -15.72 -5.58
C GLU A 438 -2.45 -14.51 -4.69
N LYS A 439 -3.13 -13.49 -5.24
CA LYS A 439 -3.52 -12.29 -4.48
C LYS A 439 -4.56 -12.62 -3.42
N ALA A 440 -5.53 -13.47 -3.74
CA ALA A 440 -6.51 -13.99 -2.78
C ALA A 440 -5.86 -14.91 -1.75
N ALA A 441 -4.90 -15.76 -2.11
CA ALA A 441 -4.20 -16.64 -1.18
C ALA A 441 -3.30 -15.85 -0.23
N LYS A 442 -2.51 -14.89 -0.73
CA LYS A 442 -1.71 -13.99 0.13
C LYS A 442 -2.55 -13.23 1.14
N LEU A 443 -3.79 -12.91 0.80
CA LEU A 443 -4.74 -12.25 1.69
C LEU A 443 -5.53 -13.24 2.58
N ASN A 444 -5.98 -14.37 2.03
CA ASN A 444 -6.76 -15.38 2.75
C ASN A 444 -5.88 -16.22 3.68
N ASP A 445 -4.65 -16.58 3.31
CA ASP A 445 -3.71 -17.28 4.18
C ASP A 445 -3.24 -16.38 5.33
N ALA A 446 -3.27 -15.06 5.12
CA ALA A 446 -3.07 -14.10 6.20
C ALA A 446 -4.26 -14.11 7.19
N PHE A 447 -5.51 -14.11 6.71
CA PHE A 447 -6.70 -13.95 7.59
C PHE A 447 -7.44 -15.23 7.99
N GLN A 448 -7.24 -16.34 7.29
CA GLN A 448 -7.79 -17.67 7.60
C GLN A 448 -6.64 -18.56 8.05
N GLY A 449 -6.37 -18.57 9.35
CA GLY A 449 -5.44 -19.52 9.93
C GLY A 449 -5.95 -20.94 9.72
N LYS A 450 -5.42 -21.66 8.72
CA LYS A 450 -5.35 -23.11 8.83
C LYS A 450 -4.22 -23.44 9.78
N ALA A 451 -4.58 -23.67 11.04
CA ALA A 451 -3.74 -24.38 11.98
C ALA A 451 -3.61 -25.82 11.49
N ASP A 452 -2.70 -26.08 10.55
CA ASP A 452 -2.26 -27.44 10.27
C ASP A 452 -1.27 -27.83 11.37
N ALA A 453 -1.69 -28.77 12.22
CA ALA A 453 -0.98 -29.27 13.41
C ALA A 453 0.34 -30.03 13.12
N LYS A 454 1.06 -29.67 12.04
CA LYS A 454 2.36 -30.24 11.66
C LYS A 454 3.52 -29.22 11.66
N SER A 455 3.28 -27.92 11.82
CA SER A 455 4.34 -26.90 11.67
C SER A 455 5.25 -26.71 12.90
N VAL A 456 5.12 -27.51 13.96
CA VAL A 456 5.97 -27.42 15.17
C VAL A 456 7.14 -28.41 15.16
N ALA A 457 7.32 -29.22 14.11
CA ALA A 457 8.43 -30.18 14.05
C ALA A 457 9.05 -30.30 12.65
N ALA A 458 9.97 -29.39 12.31
CA ALA A 458 11.08 -29.65 11.39
C ALA A 458 12.07 -28.47 11.38
N GLY A 459 12.65 -28.19 12.54
CA GLY A 459 14.01 -27.62 12.56
C GLY A 459 15.00 -28.78 12.37
N ALA A 460 15.98 -28.59 11.48
CA ALA A 460 17.13 -29.44 11.17
C ALA A 460 17.02 -30.27 9.87
N ALA A 461 17.61 -29.76 8.79
CA ALA A 461 18.74 -30.38 8.08
C ALA A 461 18.98 -29.65 6.75
N ALA A 462 20.21 -29.17 6.58
CA ALA A 462 20.73 -28.60 5.35
C ALA A 462 21.28 -29.70 4.41
N GLU A 463 21.50 -29.29 3.15
CA GLU A 463 22.35 -29.90 2.10
C GLU A 463 21.95 -31.25 1.47
N ALA A 464 21.77 -31.24 0.13
CA ALA A 464 22.74 -31.85 -0.82
C ALA A 464 22.21 -31.87 -2.27
N VAL A 465 23.14 -31.66 -3.20
CA VAL A 465 23.00 -31.71 -4.67
C VAL A 465 23.18 -33.14 -5.19
N LYS A 466 22.37 -33.62 -6.15
CA LYS A 466 22.79 -34.19 -7.47
C LYS A 466 21.70 -34.98 -8.21
N ALA A 467 21.81 -34.86 -9.53
CA ALA A 467 21.30 -35.60 -10.69
C ALA A 467 20.68 -37.00 -10.51
N ASP A 468 19.62 -37.28 -11.27
CA ASP A 468 19.69 -38.23 -12.39
C ASP A 468 18.48 -38.12 -13.35
N ALA A 469 18.71 -38.40 -14.64
CA ALA A 469 17.69 -38.64 -15.67
C ALA A 469 17.26 -40.13 -15.63
N PRO A 470 16.15 -40.55 -16.30
CA PRO A 470 16.31 -40.98 -17.70
C PRO A 470 15.07 -40.88 -18.64
N THR A 471 15.42 -40.85 -19.95
CA THR A 471 14.81 -41.52 -21.12
C THR A 471 13.49 -41.06 -21.78
N ALA A 472 13.59 -41.04 -23.10
CA ALA A 472 12.70 -40.50 -24.14
C ALA A 472 11.55 -41.42 -24.59
N SER A 473 10.57 -40.82 -25.28
CA SER A 473 9.79 -41.46 -26.35
C SER A 473 9.43 -40.41 -27.42
N THR A 474 9.35 -40.86 -28.67
CA THR A 474 9.61 -40.13 -29.92
C THR A 474 8.35 -39.80 -30.75
N ALA A 475 8.38 -38.61 -31.38
CA ALA A 475 7.88 -38.21 -32.72
C ALA A 475 6.34 -38.04 -32.96
N PRO A 476 5.88 -37.20 -33.95
CA PRO A 476 6.60 -36.71 -35.13
C PRO A 476 6.57 -35.18 -35.41
N ALA A 477 7.40 -34.81 -36.39
CA ALA A 477 7.80 -33.48 -36.82
C ALA A 477 6.79 -32.72 -37.69
N ALA A 478 6.72 -31.39 -37.50
CA ALA A 478 6.46 -30.41 -38.55
C ALA A 478 7.05 -29.03 -38.15
N GLU A 479 7.71 -28.40 -39.13
CA GLU A 479 8.21 -27.01 -39.18
C GLU A 479 9.32 -26.60 -38.20
N ALA A 480 10.55 -26.97 -38.57
CA ALA A 480 11.77 -26.26 -38.19
C ALA A 480 12.09 -25.21 -39.27
N THR A 481 12.10 -23.92 -38.91
CA THR A 481 12.95 -22.85 -39.48
C THR A 481 12.56 -21.51 -38.83
N THR A 482 13.23 -21.13 -37.73
CA THR A 482 13.35 -19.77 -37.13
C THR A 482 13.88 -19.80 -35.67
N ALA A 483 14.04 -20.97 -35.06
CA ALA A 483 14.30 -21.10 -33.61
C ALA A 483 15.77 -21.38 -33.20
N SER A 484 16.70 -21.52 -34.15
CA SER A 484 18.14 -21.69 -33.87
C SER A 484 18.82 -20.45 -33.30
N ASP A 485 18.23 -19.27 -33.55
CA ASP A 485 18.81 -17.96 -33.27
C ASP A 485 18.58 -17.50 -31.81
N LEU A 486 17.88 -18.33 -31.04
CA LEU A 486 17.51 -18.08 -29.64
C LEU A 486 18.48 -18.74 -28.64
N ASN A 487 19.44 -19.53 -29.12
CA ASN A 487 20.40 -20.21 -28.26
C ASN A 487 21.33 -19.21 -27.54
N GLY A 488 21.43 -19.34 -26.21
CA GLY A 488 22.22 -18.46 -25.35
C GLY A 488 21.57 -17.12 -25.05
N LYS A 489 20.29 -16.94 -25.40
CA LYS A 489 19.53 -15.71 -25.12
C LYS A 489 18.77 -15.79 -23.81
N ARG A 490 18.62 -14.64 -23.17
CA ARG A 490 17.95 -14.49 -21.88
C ARG A 490 16.78 -13.52 -22.02
N VAL A 491 15.58 -13.94 -21.64
CA VAL A 491 14.35 -13.12 -21.77
C VAL A 491 13.73 -12.85 -20.40
N LEU A 492 13.56 -11.57 -20.06
CA LEU A 492 12.85 -11.14 -18.86
C LEU A 492 11.43 -10.72 -19.22
N VAL A 493 10.45 -11.29 -18.56
CA VAL A 493 9.06 -10.86 -18.69
C VAL A 493 8.69 -10.03 -17.46
N LEU A 494 8.10 -8.86 -17.67
CA LEU A 494 7.74 -7.93 -16.62
C LEU A 494 6.24 -7.67 -16.58
N CYS A 495 5.68 -7.59 -15.38
CA CYS A 495 4.32 -7.14 -15.20
C CYS A 495 4.14 -6.31 -13.93
N GLN A 496 2.94 -5.80 -13.65
CA GLN A 496 2.73 -4.93 -12.48
C GLN A 496 2.94 -5.62 -11.10
N GLY A 497 3.02 -6.96 -11.03
CA GLY A 497 3.10 -7.69 -9.74
C GLY A 497 3.66 -9.12 -9.80
N GLY A 498 4.57 -9.43 -10.73
CA GLY A 498 5.28 -10.72 -10.86
C GLY A 498 4.47 -11.90 -11.43
N GLY A 499 3.19 -12.04 -11.09
CA GLY A 499 2.39 -13.22 -11.46
C GLY A 499 2.12 -13.40 -12.96
N THR A 500 1.71 -12.35 -13.68
CA THR A 500 1.41 -12.42 -15.14
C THR A 500 2.68 -12.63 -15.98
N SER A 501 3.81 -12.08 -15.55
CA SER A 501 5.10 -12.31 -16.20
C SER A 501 5.51 -13.79 -16.18
N GLY A 502 5.10 -14.52 -15.14
CA GLY A 502 5.40 -15.94 -14.99
C GLY A 502 4.85 -16.80 -16.12
N LEU A 503 3.74 -16.45 -16.74
CA LEU A 503 3.08 -17.34 -17.71
C LEU A 503 3.74 -17.34 -19.06
N LEU A 504 4.05 -16.16 -19.60
CA LEU A 504 4.82 -16.08 -20.82
C LEU A 504 6.25 -16.60 -20.59
N ALA A 505 6.86 -16.31 -19.44
CA ALA A 505 8.19 -16.84 -19.10
C ALA A 505 8.19 -18.37 -19.02
N ASN A 506 7.19 -18.97 -18.38
CA ASN A 506 7.03 -20.42 -18.27
C ASN A 506 6.68 -21.07 -19.61
N ALA A 507 5.82 -20.44 -20.43
CA ALA A 507 5.49 -20.91 -21.76
C ALA A 507 6.73 -20.93 -22.67
N LEU A 508 7.54 -19.86 -22.63
CA LEU A 508 8.81 -19.78 -23.34
C LEU A 508 9.80 -20.84 -22.84
N ALA A 509 9.95 -21.01 -21.51
CA ALA A 509 10.85 -22.02 -20.93
C ALA A 509 10.45 -23.44 -21.34
N LYS A 510 9.16 -23.75 -21.28
CA LYS A 510 8.61 -25.06 -21.66
C LYS A 510 8.83 -25.33 -23.14
N ALA A 511 8.49 -24.38 -24.01
CA ALA A 511 8.66 -24.51 -25.46
C ALA A 511 10.13 -24.64 -25.86
N ALA A 512 11.01 -23.84 -25.25
CA ALA A 512 12.44 -23.91 -25.48
C ALA A 512 12.99 -25.30 -25.11
N LYS A 513 12.59 -25.84 -23.95
CA LYS A 513 12.98 -27.18 -23.51
C LYS A 513 12.49 -28.29 -24.45
N GLU A 514 11.23 -28.23 -24.89
CA GLU A 514 10.64 -29.21 -25.82
C GLU A 514 11.31 -29.18 -27.20
N ARG A 515 11.81 -28.01 -27.63
CA ARG A 515 12.49 -27.80 -28.91
C ARG A 515 14.02 -27.90 -28.84
N GLY A 516 14.59 -28.17 -27.66
CA GLY A 516 16.04 -28.26 -27.46
C GLY A 516 16.80 -26.94 -27.62
N ILE A 517 16.13 -25.81 -27.36
CA ILE A 517 16.69 -24.46 -27.45
C ILE A 517 17.20 -24.04 -26.08
N ASN A 518 18.44 -23.55 -26.02
CA ASN A 518 19.05 -23.00 -24.82
C ASN A 518 18.60 -21.53 -24.61
N LEU A 519 17.39 -21.34 -24.09
CA LEU A 519 16.80 -20.03 -23.79
C LEU A 519 16.53 -19.94 -22.28
N GLU A 520 17.09 -18.94 -21.60
CA GLU A 520 16.75 -18.68 -20.21
C GLU A 520 15.63 -17.66 -20.12
N THR A 521 14.66 -17.89 -19.25
CA THR A 521 13.56 -16.96 -19.03
C THR A 521 13.37 -16.66 -17.55
N ALA A 522 12.97 -15.44 -17.25
CA ALA A 522 12.62 -15.01 -15.91
C ALA A 522 11.37 -14.13 -15.92
N ALA A 523 10.74 -14.02 -14.75
CA ALA A 523 9.52 -13.24 -14.55
C ALA A 523 9.67 -12.39 -13.29
N GLU A 524 9.29 -11.11 -13.36
CA GLU A 524 9.40 -10.21 -12.21
C GLU A 524 8.38 -9.06 -12.24
N ALA A 525 8.12 -8.44 -11.09
CA ALA A 525 7.34 -7.24 -10.97
C ALA A 525 8.06 -5.98 -11.50
N TYR A 526 7.29 -5.09 -12.12
CA TYR A 526 7.75 -3.79 -12.55
C TYR A 526 8.11 -2.96 -11.31
N GLY A 527 9.34 -2.47 -11.23
CA GLY A 527 9.92 -1.87 -10.02
C GLY A 527 11.02 -2.72 -9.36
N ASN A 528 11.03 -4.04 -9.58
CA ASN A 528 12.08 -4.95 -9.06
C ASN A 528 13.12 -5.36 -10.12
N HIS A 529 12.81 -5.11 -11.40
CA HIS A 529 13.60 -5.56 -12.54
C HIS A 529 14.88 -4.77 -12.82
N VAL A 530 15.01 -3.57 -12.25
CA VAL A 530 16.05 -2.60 -12.65
C VAL A 530 17.47 -3.19 -12.49
N ASP A 531 17.70 -3.95 -11.42
CA ASP A 531 18.98 -4.60 -11.14
C ASP A 531 19.21 -5.87 -11.98
N MET A 532 18.13 -6.49 -12.44
CA MET A 532 18.16 -7.71 -13.25
C MET A 532 18.40 -7.42 -14.73
N LEU A 533 18.08 -6.20 -15.18
CA LEU A 533 18.16 -5.82 -16.59
C LEU A 533 19.48 -6.20 -17.30
N PRO A 534 20.68 -6.00 -16.73
CA PRO A 534 21.94 -6.38 -17.40
C PRO A 534 22.06 -7.87 -17.74
N ASP A 535 21.27 -8.72 -17.08
CA ASP A 535 21.29 -10.17 -17.26
C ASP A 535 20.33 -10.67 -18.36
N PHE A 536 19.70 -9.78 -19.13
CA PHE A 536 18.74 -10.18 -20.16
C PHE A 536 19.01 -9.51 -21.50
N ASP A 537 18.67 -10.17 -22.60
CA ASP A 537 18.80 -9.66 -23.97
C ASP A 537 17.51 -8.94 -24.42
N LEU A 538 16.36 -9.47 -24.01
CA LEU A 538 15.03 -8.96 -24.34
C LEU A 538 14.19 -8.83 -23.08
N VAL A 539 13.48 -7.71 -22.96
CA VAL A 539 12.52 -7.47 -21.89
C VAL A 539 11.12 -7.31 -22.48
N VAL A 540 10.23 -8.24 -22.12
CA VAL A 540 8.84 -8.25 -22.57
C VAL A 540 7.96 -7.67 -21.49
N LEU A 541 7.28 -6.57 -21.77
CA LEU A 541 6.36 -5.91 -20.87
C LEU A 541 4.94 -6.41 -21.10
N ALA A 542 4.34 -6.98 -20.06
CA ALA A 542 2.96 -7.44 -20.07
C ALA A 542 1.98 -6.27 -20.20
N PRO A 543 0.76 -6.51 -20.72
CA PRO A 543 -0.22 -5.46 -21.05
C PRO A 543 -0.57 -4.58 -19.85
N GLN A 544 -0.66 -5.16 -18.66
CA GLN A 544 -1.04 -4.45 -17.43
C GLN A 544 -0.01 -3.38 -17.03
N ALA A 545 1.25 -3.55 -17.45
CA ALA A 545 2.31 -2.62 -17.21
C ALA A 545 2.59 -1.71 -18.43
N ALA A 546 1.74 -1.73 -19.48
CA ALA A 546 1.97 -0.98 -20.72
C ALA A 546 2.10 0.54 -20.50
N SER A 547 1.47 1.09 -19.46
CA SER A 547 1.63 2.49 -19.06
C SER A 547 3.09 2.85 -18.68
N TYR A 548 3.89 1.85 -18.33
CA TYR A 548 5.30 1.98 -18.00
C TYR A 548 6.25 1.73 -19.18
N LEU A 549 5.74 1.47 -20.39
CA LEU A 549 6.58 1.16 -21.56
C LEU A 549 7.60 2.25 -21.86
N ALA A 550 7.21 3.52 -21.81
CA ALA A 550 8.12 4.64 -22.09
C ALA A 550 9.26 4.73 -21.07
N ASP A 551 8.99 4.35 -19.82
CA ASP A 551 10.01 4.28 -18.78
C ASP A 551 10.91 3.04 -18.99
N LEU A 552 10.31 1.89 -19.30
CA LEU A 552 11.05 0.67 -19.59
C LEU A 552 11.97 0.81 -20.79
N GLN A 553 11.54 1.49 -21.86
CA GLN A 553 12.36 1.76 -23.04
C GLN A 553 13.64 2.48 -22.66
N LYS A 554 13.54 3.51 -21.81
CA LYS A 554 14.72 4.19 -21.27
C LYS A 554 15.57 3.26 -20.40
N ASP A 555 14.94 2.43 -19.57
CA ASP A 555 15.65 1.49 -18.70
C ASP A 555 16.38 0.38 -19.50
N CYS A 556 15.84 -0.05 -20.65
CA CYS A 556 16.40 -1.07 -21.54
C CYS A 556 17.44 -0.50 -22.52
N GLU A 557 17.20 0.67 -23.13
CA GLU A 557 18.24 1.48 -23.80
C GLU A 557 19.42 1.71 -22.84
N ARG A 558 19.07 1.90 -21.56
CA ARG A 558 19.83 1.85 -20.30
C ARG A 558 20.87 0.73 -20.17
N VAL A 559 20.63 -0.45 -20.73
CA VAL A 559 21.53 -1.62 -20.58
C VAL A 559 21.90 -2.25 -21.93
N GLY A 560 21.34 -1.73 -23.02
CA GLY A 560 21.55 -2.29 -24.36
C GLY A 560 20.58 -3.44 -24.67
N ASN A 561 19.51 -3.57 -23.89
CA ASN A 561 18.50 -4.59 -24.07
C ASN A 561 17.44 -4.11 -25.04
N LYS A 562 16.85 -5.05 -25.76
CA LYS A 562 15.63 -4.79 -26.49
C LYS A 562 14.45 -4.84 -25.53
N CYS A 563 13.42 -4.05 -25.79
CA CYS A 563 12.19 -4.15 -25.04
C CYS A 563 10.97 -4.00 -25.94
N VAL A 564 9.91 -4.69 -25.55
CA VAL A 564 8.66 -4.72 -26.29
C VAL A 564 7.50 -4.77 -25.31
N ALA A 565 6.44 -4.01 -25.56
CA ALA A 565 5.17 -4.23 -24.89
C ALA A 565 4.29 -5.14 -25.73
N CYS A 566 3.69 -6.12 -25.09
CA CYS A 566 2.65 -6.92 -25.71
C CYS A 566 1.29 -6.27 -25.50
N ARG A 567 0.44 -6.34 -26.52
CA ARG A 567 -0.99 -6.05 -26.39
C ARG A 567 -1.70 -7.24 -25.75
N GLY A 568 -2.83 -7.02 -25.08
CA GLY A 568 -3.56 -8.07 -24.37
C GLY A 568 -3.73 -9.37 -25.14
N LYS A 569 -4.44 -9.31 -26.28
CA LYS A 569 -4.69 -10.47 -27.15
C LYS A 569 -3.39 -11.16 -27.62
N GLN A 570 -2.35 -10.39 -27.90
CA GLN A 570 -1.06 -10.90 -28.33
C GLN A 570 -0.37 -11.64 -27.18
N TYR A 571 -0.36 -11.07 -25.98
CA TYR A 571 0.27 -11.71 -24.81
C TYR A 571 -0.40 -13.04 -24.47
N ILE A 572 -1.73 -13.11 -24.55
CA ILE A 572 -2.51 -14.34 -24.36
C ILE A 572 -2.06 -15.43 -25.34
N GLU A 573 -2.04 -15.08 -26.63
CA GLU A 573 -1.66 -16.02 -27.69
C GLU A 573 -0.22 -16.54 -27.51
N LEU A 574 0.70 -15.67 -27.09
CA LEU A 574 2.08 -16.05 -26.80
C LEU A 574 2.19 -16.92 -25.54
N SER A 575 1.39 -16.66 -24.51
CA SER A 575 1.41 -17.46 -23.27
C SER A 575 0.81 -18.87 -23.43
N GLN A 576 -0.09 -19.07 -24.40
CA GLN A 576 -0.77 -20.34 -24.64
C GLN A 576 -0.10 -21.17 -25.75
N ASN A 577 0.69 -20.54 -26.62
CA ASN A 577 1.34 -21.20 -27.74
C ASN A 577 2.85 -20.96 -27.69
N GLY A 578 3.56 -21.97 -27.19
CA GLY A 578 5.02 -21.98 -27.07
C GLY A 578 5.76 -21.66 -28.36
N ASP A 579 5.32 -22.18 -29.50
CA ASP A 579 5.98 -21.95 -30.78
C ASP A 579 5.80 -20.50 -31.25
N LYS A 580 4.61 -19.92 -31.08
CA LYS A 580 4.38 -18.49 -31.35
C LYS A 580 5.18 -17.60 -30.41
N SER A 581 5.34 -18.02 -29.15
CA SER A 581 6.15 -17.31 -28.16
C SER A 581 7.62 -17.23 -28.58
N LEU A 582 8.20 -18.36 -29.02
CA LEU A 582 9.57 -18.43 -29.51
C LEU A 582 9.75 -17.62 -30.79
N ALA A 583 8.82 -17.73 -31.74
CA ALA A 583 8.85 -16.96 -32.99
C ALA A 583 8.80 -15.44 -32.71
N PHE A 584 7.94 -15.00 -31.79
CA PHE A 584 7.86 -13.60 -31.38
C PHE A 584 9.15 -13.11 -30.74
N VAL A 585 9.73 -13.87 -29.81
CA VAL A 585 11.01 -13.50 -29.18
C VAL A 585 12.12 -13.41 -30.22
N SER A 586 12.18 -14.35 -31.18
CA SER A 586 13.15 -14.33 -32.28
C SER A 586 12.98 -13.10 -33.18
N GLU A 587 11.73 -12.74 -33.51
CA GLU A 587 11.42 -11.54 -34.28
C GLU A 587 11.82 -10.24 -33.55
N GLN A 588 11.59 -10.16 -32.24
CA GLN A 588 11.94 -8.97 -31.47
C GLN A 588 13.44 -8.88 -31.19
N LEU A 589 14.14 -10.02 -31.07
CA LEU A 589 15.60 -10.05 -30.95
C LEU A 589 16.32 -9.74 -32.27
N SER A 590 15.66 -9.88 -33.41
CA SER A 590 16.24 -9.56 -34.73
C SER A 590 16.01 -8.10 -35.18
N LYS A 591 15.03 -7.39 -34.62
CA LYS A 591 14.79 -5.94 -34.80
C LYS A 591 15.69 -5.09 -33.91
#